data_AF-A0A972DP64-F1
#
_entry.id   AF-A0A972DP64-F1
#
_cell.length_a   1.000
_cell.length_b   1.000
_cell.length_c   1.000
_cell.angle_alpha   90.00
_cell.angle_beta   90.00
_cell.angle_gamma   90.00
#
_symmetry.space_group_name_H-M   'P 1'
#
loop_
_entity.id
_entity.type
_entity.pdbx_description
1 polymer ?
#
loop_
_entity_poly.entity_id
_entity_poly.type
_entity_poly.pdbx_seq_one_letter_code
_entity_poly.pdbx_strand_id
1 'polypeptide(L)'
;AEVGEILGLNKEKRLIDLVIGRTNTYRWKGTDYDTYQTLEPWRNALEDNELVDWTSVDAAEQLFAEILDPSTGEPVLVQPNAVLVMPAYRHAAHRIFQATEISYTAVDSPTTTTSANPLTRYTVVDSRLAYRRIIASGASAENAKKWWFLGDFRKAFAYMENWPITVTQSPLSSEADFNQDILVRFKASERGAAAVINPRYVVKSIGGGFE
;
A
#
# COMPACT_ATOMS: atom_id res chain seq x y z
N ALA A 1 -11.44 -16.82 -21.04
CA ALA A 1 -11.60 -15.75 -20.03
C ALA A 1 -10.37 -15.63 -19.10
N GLU A 2 -9.72 -16.74 -18.73
CA GLU A 2 -8.66 -16.78 -17.70
C GLU A 2 -7.36 -16.01 -18.02
N VAL A 3 -6.96 -15.90 -19.29
CA VAL A 3 -5.64 -15.32 -19.64
C VAL A 3 -5.54 -13.82 -19.29
N GLY A 4 -6.62 -13.06 -19.49
CA GLY A 4 -6.66 -11.64 -19.15
C GLY A 4 -6.66 -11.41 -17.63
N GLU A 5 -7.33 -12.27 -16.88
CA GLU A 5 -7.39 -12.21 -15.42
C GLU A 5 -6.02 -12.53 -14.79
N ILE A 6 -5.33 -13.56 -15.28
CA ILE A 6 -3.96 -13.90 -14.84
C ILE A 6 -3.00 -12.73 -15.09
N LEU A 7 -3.11 -12.09 -16.24
CA LEU A 7 -2.24 -10.97 -16.59
C LEU A 7 -2.56 -9.72 -15.75
N GLY A 8 -3.84 -9.43 -15.50
CA GLY A 8 -4.28 -8.40 -14.56
C GLY A 8 -3.78 -8.64 -13.13
N LEU A 9 -3.90 -9.87 -12.63
CA LEU A 9 -3.39 -10.29 -11.32
C LEU A 9 -1.88 -10.10 -11.23
N ASN A 10 -1.13 -10.39 -12.31
CA ASN A 10 0.31 -10.18 -12.34
C ASN A 10 0.69 -8.69 -12.36
N LYS A 11 -0.12 -7.82 -12.97
CA LYS A 11 0.05 -6.36 -12.87
C LYS A 11 -0.21 -5.88 -11.44
N GLU A 12 -1.27 -6.36 -10.81
CA GLU A 12 -1.59 -6.03 -9.41
C GLU A 12 -0.49 -6.50 -8.43
N LYS A 13 0.02 -7.72 -8.59
CA LYS A 13 1.14 -8.23 -7.78
C LYS A 13 2.38 -7.34 -7.90
N ARG A 14 2.72 -6.88 -9.10
CA ARG A 14 3.85 -5.94 -9.33
C ARG A 14 3.64 -4.62 -8.61
N LEU A 15 2.43 -4.07 -8.64
CA LEU A 15 2.10 -2.83 -7.92
C LEU A 15 2.18 -3.03 -6.40
N ILE A 16 1.65 -4.14 -5.88
CA ILE A 16 1.70 -4.44 -4.45
C ILE A 16 3.14 -4.65 -3.99
N ASP A 17 3.97 -5.35 -4.76
CA ASP A 17 5.39 -5.54 -4.43
C ASP A 17 6.14 -4.21 -4.31
N LEU A 18 5.78 -3.22 -5.14
CA LEU A 18 6.28 -1.86 -5.03
C LEU A 18 5.77 -1.18 -3.74
N VAL A 19 4.45 -1.23 -3.50
CA VAL A 19 3.82 -0.58 -2.33
C VAL A 19 4.33 -1.14 -1.01
N ILE A 20 4.63 -2.44 -0.90
CA ILE A 20 5.17 -3.04 0.32
C ILE A 20 6.69 -2.84 0.46
N GLY A 21 7.35 -2.24 -0.53
CA GLY A 21 8.80 -2.03 -0.55
C GLY A 21 9.63 -3.28 -0.83
N ARG A 22 9.03 -4.33 -1.41
CA ARG A 22 9.75 -5.52 -1.89
C ARG A 22 10.57 -5.18 -3.14
N THR A 23 10.03 -4.34 -4.00
CA THR A 23 10.71 -3.85 -5.21
C THR A 23 10.95 -2.36 -5.08
N ASN A 24 12.22 -1.98 -4.95
CA ASN A 24 12.64 -0.59 -4.81
C ASN A 24 13.12 -0.07 -6.16
N THR A 25 12.44 0.96 -6.67
CA THR A 25 12.75 1.60 -7.96
C THR A 25 13.06 3.08 -7.82
N TYR A 26 13.09 3.58 -6.58
CA TYR A 26 13.34 4.99 -6.31
C TYR A 26 14.83 5.30 -6.42
N ARG A 27 15.15 6.23 -7.32
CA ARG A 27 16.52 6.72 -7.51
C ARG A 27 16.57 8.22 -7.34
N TRP A 28 17.37 8.69 -6.39
CA TRP A 28 17.53 10.10 -6.09
C TRP A 28 19.00 10.51 -6.22
N LYS A 29 19.26 11.55 -7.04
CA LYS A 29 20.61 12.06 -7.33
C LYS A 29 21.64 10.99 -7.75
N GLY A 30 21.18 9.93 -8.42
CA GLY A 30 22.04 8.85 -8.91
C GLY A 30 22.19 7.68 -7.93
N THR A 31 21.68 7.78 -6.70
CA THR A 31 21.70 6.73 -5.68
C THR A 31 20.34 6.04 -5.61
N ASP A 32 20.34 4.71 -5.55
CA ASP A 32 19.14 3.92 -5.35
C ASP A 32 18.82 3.84 -3.86
N TYR A 33 17.55 4.02 -3.50
CA TYR A 33 17.08 4.00 -2.12
C TYR A 33 15.92 3.03 -1.95
N ASP A 34 15.81 2.48 -0.75
CA ASP A 34 14.65 1.71 -0.36
C ASP A 34 13.40 2.60 -0.25
N THR A 35 12.24 2.03 -0.60
CA THR A 35 10.96 2.72 -0.53
C THR A 35 10.61 3.12 0.90
N TYR A 36 11.01 2.30 1.87
CA TYR A 36 10.81 2.56 3.29
C TYR A 36 12.12 2.49 4.04
N GLN A 37 12.41 3.53 4.82
CA GLN A 37 13.67 3.71 5.52
C GLN A 37 13.40 4.05 7.00
N THR A 38 14.19 3.44 7.87
CA THR A 38 14.21 3.70 9.32
C THR A 38 15.24 4.76 9.71
N LEU A 39 16.09 5.16 8.76
CA LEU A 39 17.22 6.07 8.94
C LEU A 39 17.20 7.20 7.88
N GLU A 40 18.17 8.08 7.98
CA GLU A 40 18.48 9.12 6.99
C GLU A 40 18.66 8.53 5.58
N PRO A 41 18.31 9.27 4.51
CA PRO A 41 18.01 10.70 4.49
C PRO A 41 16.54 11.09 4.76
N TRP A 42 15.61 10.13 4.88
CA TRP A 42 14.26 10.40 5.39
C TRP A 42 13.74 9.14 6.07
N ARG A 43 13.17 9.31 7.26
CA ARG A 43 12.57 8.21 8.00
C ARG A 43 11.08 8.14 7.67
N ASN A 44 10.64 7.06 7.03
CA ASN A 44 9.22 6.81 6.69
C ASN A 44 8.77 5.38 7.06
N ALA A 45 9.52 4.72 7.94
CA ALA A 45 9.17 3.44 8.54
C ALA A 45 9.14 3.53 10.07
N LEU A 46 8.02 3.13 10.67
CA LEU A 46 7.88 2.91 12.11
C LEU A 46 7.91 1.42 12.43
N GLU A 47 8.85 1.06 13.29
CA GLU A 47 8.91 -0.24 13.92
C GLU A 47 8.10 -0.21 15.22
N ASP A 48 7.63 -1.37 15.67
CA ASP A 48 6.83 -1.54 16.89
C ASP A 48 5.51 -0.74 16.98
N ASN A 49 4.99 -0.27 15.84
CA ASN A 49 3.74 0.48 15.76
C ASN A 49 2.60 -0.40 15.22
N GLU A 50 2.14 -1.35 16.04
CA GLU A 50 0.95 -2.15 15.72
C GLU A 50 -0.31 -1.28 15.76
N LEU A 51 -1.26 -1.51 14.85
CA LEU A 51 -2.54 -0.78 14.82
C LEU A 51 -3.47 -1.28 15.93
N VAL A 52 -3.28 -0.74 17.13
CA VAL A 52 -4.06 -1.10 18.33
C VAL A 52 -5.18 -0.09 18.57
N ASP A 53 -4.85 1.20 18.56
CA ASP A 53 -5.79 2.28 18.80
C ASP A 53 -5.39 3.58 18.06
N TRP A 54 -6.00 4.70 18.45
CA TRP A 54 -5.75 6.00 17.85
C TRP A 54 -4.31 6.51 18.09
N THR A 55 -3.62 6.04 19.14
CA THR A 55 -2.23 6.47 19.44
C THR A 55 -1.27 5.93 18.39
N SER A 56 -1.52 4.73 17.86
CA SER A 56 -0.76 4.16 16.74
C SER A 56 -0.87 5.02 15.47
N VAL A 57 -2.05 5.61 15.25
CA VAL A 57 -2.31 6.52 14.12
C VAL A 57 -1.62 7.85 14.33
N ASP A 58 -1.72 8.42 15.54
CA ASP A 58 -1.04 9.67 15.90
C ASP A 58 0.48 9.56 15.74
N ALA A 59 1.10 8.46 16.19
CA ALA A 59 2.53 8.23 16.00
C ALA A 59 2.94 8.21 14.51
N ALA A 60 2.10 7.65 13.63
CA ALA A 60 2.35 7.66 12.19
C ALA A 60 2.15 9.05 11.56
N GLU A 61 1.16 9.82 12.02
CA GLU A 61 0.95 11.21 11.58
C GLU A 61 2.10 12.13 12.04
N GLN A 62 2.60 11.94 13.26
CA GLN A 62 3.76 12.65 13.78
C GLN A 62 5.01 12.37 12.95
N LEU A 63 5.29 11.09 12.64
CA LEU A 63 6.40 10.77 11.74
C LEU A 63 6.20 11.45 10.39
N PHE A 64 4.99 11.44 9.85
CA PHE A 64 4.71 12.10 8.57
C PHE A 64 5.00 13.59 8.59
N ALA A 65 4.69 14.28 9.70
CA ALA A 65 4.98 15.70 9.90
C ALA A 65 6.49 15.98 10.04
N GLU A 66 7.27 15.02 10.54
CA GLU A 66 8.72 15.12 10.70
C GLU A 66 9.49 14.82 9.40
N ILE A 67 8.85 14.28 8.37
CA ILE A 67 9.53 13.99 7.10
C ILE A 67 9.87 15.31 6.37
N LEU A 68 11.17 15.57 6.26
CA LEU A 68 11.72 16.71 5.54
C LEU A 68 12.24 16.31 4.16
N ASP A 69 12.28 17.26 3.24
CA ASP A 69 13.06 17.11 2.02
C ASP A 69 14.57 17.23 2.34
N PRO A 70 15.41 16.22 2.03
CA PRO A 70 16.84 16.22 2.35
C PRO A 70 17.66 17.28 1.62
N SER A 71 17.11 17.91 0.56
CA SER A 71 17.80 18.95 -0.19
C SER A 71 17.42 20.36 0.23
N THR A 72 16.18 20.60 0.65
CA THR A 72 15.70 21.93 1.05
C THR A 72 15.50 22.06 2.56
N GLY A 73 15.37 20.95 3.29
CA GLY A 73 14.98 20.93 4.70
C GLY A 73 13.52 21.33 4.92
N GLU A 74 12.74 21.52 3.86
CA GLU A 74 11.34 21.93 3.95
C GLU A 74 10.43 20.74 4.29
N PRO A 75 9.32 20.99 5.00
CA PRO A 75 8.35 19.95 5.31
C PRO A 75 7.67 19.45 4.03
N VAL A 76 7.46 18.13 3.97
CA VAL A 76 6.73 17.53 2.86
C VAL A 76 5.23 17.79 3.01
N LEU A 77 4.70 18.73 2.23
CA LEU A 77 3.28 19.09 2.26
C LEU A 77 2.41 18.03 1.57
N VAL A 78 2.08 16.96 2.29
CA VAL A 78 1.08 15.97 1.88
C VAL A 78 0.03 15.80 2.97
N GLN A 79 -1.20 15.60 2.54
CA GLN A 79 -2.29 15.19 3.41
C GLN A 79 -2.54 13.70 3.17
N PRO A 80 -2.24 12.83 4.13
CA PRO A 80 -2.54 11.41 3.99
C PRO A 80 -4.06 11.23 3.89
N ASN A 81 -4.51 10.38 2.96
CA ASN A 81 -5.94 10.21 2.64
C ASN A 81 -6.40 8.74 2.69
N ALA A 82 -5.47 7.80 2.69
CA ALA A 82 -5.76 6.39 2.61
C ALA A 82 -4.92 5.59 3.59
N VAL A 83 -5.51 4.50 4.08
CA VAL A 83 -4.88 3.54 4.98
C VAL A 83 -5.00 2.17 4.34
N LEU A 84 -3.88 1.50 4.11
CA LEU A 84 -3.85 0.11 3.65
C LEU A 84 -3.55 -0.80 4.84
N VAL A 85 -4.48 -1.69 5.15
CA VAL A 85 -4.35 -2.66 6.25
C VAL A 85 -4.42 -4.09 5.74
N MET A 86 -3.83 -5.00 6.51
CA MET A 86 -3.95 -6.43 6.23
C MET A 86 -5.28 -6.97 6.74
N PRO A 87 -5.80 -8.08 6.17
CA PRO A 87 -7.13 -8.58 6.48
C PRO A 87 -7.36 -8.87 7.98
N ALA A 88 -6.31 -9.19 8.73
CA ALA A 88 -6.37 -9.43 10.17
C ALA A 88 -6.81 -8.18 10.96
N TYR A 89 -6.37 -6.98 10.56
CA TYR A 89 -6.70 -5.72 11.22
C TYR A 89 -7.86 -4.98 10.54
N ARG A 90 -8.56 -5.60 9.59
CA ARG A 90 -9.71 -4.96 8.91
C ARG A 90 -10.71 -4.41 9.93
N HIS A 91 -11.15 -5.22 10.88
CA HIS A 91 -12.12 -4.80 11.89
C HIS A 91 -11.56 -3.77 12.88
N ALA A 92 -10.30 -3.91 13.28
CA ALA A 92 -9.62 -2.92 14.12
C ALA A 92 -9.54 -1.56 13.40
N ALA A 93 -9.16 -1.54 12.13
CA ALA A 93 -9.09 -0.34 11.31
C ALA A 93 -10.47 0.32 11.13
N HIS A 94 -11.52 -0.45 10.83
CA HIS A 94 -12.87 0.13 10.75
C HIS A 94 -13.32 0.73 12.08
N ARG A 95 -13.00 0.09 13.21
CA ARG A 95 -13.30 0.65 14.53
C ARG A 95 -12.54 1.95 14.79
N ILE A 96 -11.27 2.03 14.41
CA ILE A 96 -10.42 3.22 14.67
C ILE A 96 -10.78 4.38 13.73
N PHE A 97 -10.88 4.13 12.42
CA PHE A 97 -11.07 5.19 11.41
C PHE A 97 -12.54 5.51 11.12
N GLN A 98 -13.45 4.55 11.29
CA GLN A 98 -14.87 4.69 10.90
C GLN A 98 -15.85 4.61 12.06
N ALA A 99 -15.39 4.67 13.32
CA ALA A 99 -16.29 4.90 14.44
C ALA A 99 -17.10 6.19 14.21
N THR A 100 -18.41 6.14 14.47
CA THR A 100 -19.31 7.29 14.35
C THR A 100 -19.15 8.25 15.51
N GLU A 101 -18.93 7.71 16.71
CA GLU A 101 -18.80 8.45 17.95
C GLU A 101 -17.67 7.86 18.78
N ILE A 102 -16.96 8.74 19.48
CA ILE A 102 -15.98 8.40 20.50
C ILE A 102 -16.43 9.00 21.82
N SER A 103 -16.27 8.23 22.89
CA SER A 103 -16.54 8.67 24.25
C SER A 103 -15.23 8.75 25.00
N TYR A 104 -14.89 9.94 25.45
CA TYR A 104 -13.72 10.19 26.27
C TYR A 104 -14.16 10.46 27.71
N THR A 105 -13.68 9.63 28.63
CA THR A 105 -13.81 9.84 30.07
C THR A 105 -12.39 9.95 30.62
N ALA A 106 -11.99 11.17 31.00
CA ALA A 106 -10.73 11.35 31.72
C ALA A 106 -10.77 10.63 33.08
N VAL A 107 -9.60 10.21 33.57
CA VAL A 107 -9.46 9.65 34.91
C VAL A 107 -10.01 10.67 35.92
N ASP A 108 -10.83 10.21 36.86
CA ASP A 108 -11.50 11.02 37.88
C ASP A 108 -12.45 12.12 37.37
N SER A 109 -12.84 12.09 36.09
CA SER A 109 -13.83 13.01 35.54
C SER A 109 -15.26 12.50 35.78
N PRO A 110 -16.16 13.32 36.37
CA PRO A 110 -17.58 12.98 36.49
C PRO A 110 -18.32 13.08 35.15
N THR A 111 -17.71 13.67 34.12
CA THR A 111 -18.30 13.91 32.81
C THR A 111 -17.58 13.11 31.73
N THR A 112 -18.37 12.44 30.88
CA THR A 112 -17.92 11.81 29.64
C THR A 112 -18.21 12.74 28.46
N THR A 113 -17.20 13.04 27.66
CA THR A 113 -17.36 13.83 26.43
C THR A 113 -17.58 12.88 25.26
N THR A 114 -18.71 13.01 24.57
CA THR A 114 -19.01 12.32 23.32
C THR A 114 -18.75 13.24 22.14
N SER A 115 -17.94 12.82 21.17
CA SER A 115 -17.69 13.59 19.95
C SER A 115 -17.65 12.69 18.73
N ALA A 116 -17.79 13.29 17.55
CA ALA A 116 -17.51 12.59 16.29
C ALA A 116 -16.03 12.19 16.19
N ASN A 117 -15.74 11.15 15.42
CA ASN A 117 -14.39 10.68 15.21
C ASN A 117 -13.60 11.63 14.29
N PRO A 118 -12.44 12.16 14.71
CA PRO A 118 -11.62 13.04 13.87
C PRO A 118 -10.92 12.31 12.71
N LEU A 119 -10.83 10.98 12.74
CA LEU A 119 -10.12 10.17 11.75
C LEU A 119 -10.99 9.75 10.55
N THR A 120 -12.25 10.19 10.47
CA THR A 120 -13.19 9.80 9.41
C THR A 120 -12.76 10.23 7.99
N ARG A 121 -11.80 11.15 7.86
CA ARG A 121 -11.25 11.58 6.56
C ARG A 121 -10.53 10.46 5.79
N TYR A 122 -10.07 9.42 6.48
CA TYR A 122 -9.27 8.35 5.89
C TYR A 122 -10.11 7.29 5.21
N THR A 123 -9.71 6.91 3.99
CA THR A 123 -10.27 5.73 3.31
C THR A 123 -9.49 4.49 3.73
N VAL A 124 -10.14 3.59 4.48
CA VAL A 124 -9.57 2.29 4.85
C VAL A 124 -9.73 1.30 3.69
N VAL A 125 -8.62 0.72 3.26
CA VAL A 125 -8.56 -0.32 2.23
C VAL A 125 -7.88 -1.54 2.83
N ASP A 126 -8.43 -2.72 2.58
CA ASP A 126 -7.81 -3.97 2.98
C ASP A 126 -7.44 -4.83 1.76
N SER A 127 -6.30 -5.51 1.82
CA SER A 127 -5.85 -6.36 0.71
C SER A 127 -5.34 -7.72 1.18
N ARG A 128 -6.03 -8.77 0.71
CA ARG A 128 -5.59 -10.17 0.90
C ARG A 128 -4.34 -10.50 0.10
N LEU A 129 -4.18 -9.86 -1.05
CA LEU A 129 -3.02 -10.07 -1.91
C LEU A 129 -1.77 -9.45 -1.29
N ALA A 130 -1.87 -8.25 -0.71
CA ALA A 130 -0.76 -7.61 0.03
C ALA A 130 -0.23 -8.51 1.15
N TYR A 131 -1.10 -9.09 1.96
CA TYR A 131 -0.71 -10.04 3.01
C TYR A 131 0.13 -11.21 2.46
N ARG A 132 -0.30 -11.82 1.35
CA ARG A 132 0.42 -12.93 0.73
C ARG A 132 1.76 -12.49 0.11
N ARG A 133 1.84 -11.28 -0.43
CA ARG A 133 3.09 -10.74 -0.99
C ARG A 133 4.11 -10.39 0.09
N ILE A 134 3.67 -9.92 1.26
CA ILE A 134 4.52 -9.66 2.42
C ILE A 134 5.12 -10.97 2.97
N ILE A 135 4.34 -12.04 3.07
CA ILE A 135 4.88 -13.36 3.42
C ILE A 135 5.91 -13.80 2.38
N ALA A 136 5.59 -13.63 1.10
CA ALA A 136 6.51 -13.99 0.03
C ALA A 136 7.80 -13.15 0.05
N SER A 137 7.83 -11.96 0.67
CA SER A 137 9.03 -11.13 0.81
C SER A 137 9.91 -11.53 2.00
N GLY A 138 9.51 -12.55 2.76
CA GLY A 138 10.31 -13.12 3.85
C GLY A 138 9.81 -12.79 5.25
N ALA A 139 8.76 -11.97 5.40
CA ALA A 139 8.19 -11.69 6.71
C ALA A 139 7.43 -12.92 7.24
N SER A 140 7.52 -13.15 8.56
CA SER A 140 6.74 -14.21 9.21
C SER A 140 5.24 -13.96 9.03
N ALA A 141 4.43 -15.03 9.04
CA ALA A 141 2.98 -14.90 8.89
C ALA A 141 2.32 -14.12 10.04
N GLU A 142 3.00 -14.01 11.19
CA GLU A 142 2.58 -13.21 12.33
C GLU A 142 2.86 -11.72 12.09
N ASN A 143 4.09 -11.37 11.74
CA ASN A 143 4.48 -9.99 11.46
C ASN A 143 3.73 -9.45 10.24
N ALA A 144 3.55 -10.26 9.20
CA ALA A 144 2.82 -9.88 7.99
C ALA A 144 1.38 -9.47 8.26
N LYS A 145 0.74 -9.92 9.36
CA LYS A 145 -0.61 -9.45 9.72
C LYS A 145 -0.58 -8.02 10.25
N LYS A 146 0.49 -7.64 10.94
CA LYS A 146 0.61 -6.38 11.70
C LYS A 146 1.07 -5.20 10.85
N TRP A 147 1.28 -5.41 9.55
CA TRP A 147 1.72 -4.35 8.65
C TRP A 147 0.53 -3.47 8.27
N TRP A 148 0.77 -2.17 8.28
CA TRP A 148 -0.19 -1.19 7.76
C TRP A 148 0.56 0.01 7.19
N PHE A 149 -0.12 0.73 6.30
CA PHE A 149 0.46 1.86 5.58
C PHE A 149 -0.50 3.04 5.61
N LEU A 150 0.04 4.24 5.77
CA LEU A 150 -0.70 5.51 5.81
C LEU A 150 -0.08 6.47 4.80
N GLY A 151 -0.88 7.11 3.97
CA GLY A 151 -0.34 8.10 3.03
C GLY A 151 -1.26 8.46 1.88
N ASP A 152 -0.67 9.10 0.88
CA ASP A 152 -1.30 9.35 -0.42
C ASP A 152 -0.62 8.48 -1.49
N PHE A 153 -1.16 7.27 -1.67
CA PHE A 153 -0.64 6.29 -2.63
C PHE A 153 -0.66 6.79 -4.07
N ARG A 154 -1.59 7.69 -4.43
CA ARG A 154 -1.71 8.23 -5.79
C ARG A 154 -0.56 9.15 -6.16
N LYS A 155 -0.02 9.88 -5.19
CA LYS A 155 1.16 10.72 -5.38
C LYS A 155 2.46 9.92 -5.21
N ALA A 156 2.45 8.92 -4.34
CA ALA A 156 3.64 8.14 -4.00
C ALA A 156 4.07 7.18 -5.12
N PHE A 157 3.11 6.54 -5.76
CA PHE A 157 3.34 5.45 -6.71
C PHE A 157 2.65 5.72 -8.04
N ALA A 158 3.35 5.40 -9.13
CA ALA A 158 2.80 5.50 -10.47
C ALA A 158 3.04 4.20 -11.24
N TYR A 159 2.16 3.93 -12.19
CA TYR A 159 2.34 2.86 -13.16
C TYR A 159 2.59 3.46 -14.53
N MET A 160 3.81 3.31 -15.04
CA MET A 160 4.19 3.80 -16.36
C MET A 160 3.82 2.74 -17.38
N GLU A 161 2.71 2.96 -18.07
CA GLU A 161 2.18 2.05 -19.08
C GLU A 161 2.81 2.34 -20.44
N ASN A 162 3.40 1.32 -21.06
CA ASN A 162 3.88 1.40 -22.44
C ASN A 162 2.82 0.79 -23.38
N TRP A 163 2.26 -0.37 -23.01
CA TRP A 163 1.24 -1.09 -23.79
C TRP A 163 0.11 -1.49 -22.84
N PRO A 164 -1.13 -1.01 -23.05
CA PRO A 164 -2.27 -1.36 -22.21
C PRO A 164 -2.60 -2.85 -22.27
N ILE A 165 -3.28 -3.35 -21.23
CA ILE A 165 -3.84 -4.70 -21.24
C ILE A 165 -4.84 -4.79 -22.39
N THR A 166 -4.47 -5.55 -23.41
CA THR A 166 -5.34 -5.82 -24.57
C THR A 166 -5.50 -7.32 -24.71
N VAL A 167 -6.75 -7.77 -24.81
CA VAL A 167 -7.08 -9.16 -25.11
C VAL A 167 -7.58 -9.20 -26.55
N THR A 168 -6.88 -9.94 -27.39
CA THR A 168 -7.25 -10.17 -28.78
C THR A 168 -7.58 -11.64 -28.98
N GLN A 169 -8.65 -11.89 -29.73
CA GLN A 169 -9.08 -13.24 -30.09
C GLN A 169 -8.74 -13.48 -31.56
N SER A 170 -8.27 -14.69 -31.88
CA SER A 170 -8.11 -15.08 -33.28
C SER A 170 -9.46 -15.07 -34.01
N PRO A 171 -9.55 -14.49 -35.21
CA PRO A 171 -10.77 -14.59 -36.03
C PRO A 171 -11.08 -16.05 -36.39
N LEU A 172 -12.36 -16.37 -36.61
CA LEU A 172 -12.77 -17.66 -37.17
C LEU A 172 -12.10 -17.86 -38.54
N SER A 173 -11.70 -19.09 -38.86
CA SER A 173 -10.96 -19.44 -40.10
C SER A 173 -9.52 -18.90 -40.15
N SER A 174 -8.85 -18.79 -38.99
CA SER A 174 -7.40 -18.53 -38.96
C SER A 174 -6.59 -19.70 -39.50
N GLU A 175 -5.37 -19.48 -39.97
CA GLU A 175 -4.50 -20.54 -40.50
C GLU A 175 -4.27 -21.70 -39.50
N ALA A 176 -4.37 -21.41 -38.21
CA ALA A 176 -4.28 -22.36 -37.12
C ALA A 176 -5.51 -23.28 -36.97
N ASP A 177 -6.68 -22.83 -37.43
CA ASP A 177 -7.92 -23.60 -37.47
C ASP A 177 -7.79 -24.74 -38.49
N PHE A 178 -7.16 -24.45 -39.64
CA PHE A 178 -6.96 -25.41 -40.72
C PHE A 178 -5.76 -26.35 -40.50
N ASN A 179 -4.61 -25.83 -40.08
CA ASN A 179 -3.38 -26.62 -39.97
C ASN A 179 -3.20 -27.33 -38.62
N GLN A 180 -3.85 -26.86 -37.56
CA GLN A 180 -3.59 -27.31 -36.18
C GLN A 180 -4.87 -27.66 -35.42
N ASP A 181 -6.04 -27.64 -36.07
CA ASP A 181 -7.36 -27.94 -35.49
C ASP A 181 -7.67 -27.12 -34.22
N ILE A 182 -7.23 -25.85 -34.22
CA ILE A 182 -7.43 -24.94 -33.09
C ILE A 182 -8.47 -23.88 -33.45
N LEU A 183 -9.65 -24.05 -32.85
CA LEU A 183 -10.84 -23.21 -33.07
C LEU A 183 -10.70 -21.78 -32.54
N VAL A 184 -10.00 -21.56 -31.42
CA VAL A 184 -9.87 -20.23 -30.79
C VAL A 184 -8.53 -20.08 -30.07
N ARG A 185 -7.88 -18.92 -30.27
CA ARG A 185 -6.71 -18.48 -29.50
C ARG A 185 -7.00 -17.12 -28.85
N PHE A 186 -6.55 -16.98 -27.61
CA PHE A 186 -6.57 -15.70 -26.90
C PHE A 186 -5.13 -15.23 -26.68
N LYS A 187 -4.84 -13.99 -27.07
CA LYS A 187 -3.58 -13.32 -26.76
C LYS A 187 -3.87 -12.14 -25.85
N ALA A 188 -3.30 -12.15 -24.66
CA ALA A 188 -3.22 -10.99 -23.80
C ALA A 188 -1.82 -10.38 -23.91
N SER A 189 -1.72 -9.06 -24.01
CA SER A 189 -0.44 -8.36 -24.00
C SER A 189 -0.54 -7.12 -23.12
N GLU A 190 0.49 -6.90 -22.33
CA GLU A 190 0.66 -5.72 -21.49
C GLU A 190 2.15 -5.52 -21.26
N ARG A 191 2.57 -4.26 -21.26
CA ARG A 191 3.90 -3.88 -20.83
C ARG A 191 3.84 -2.55 -20.09
N GLY A 192 4.12 -2.58 -18.81
CA GLY A 192 4.34 -1.40 -17.99
C GLY A 192 5.21 -1.71 -16.78
N ALA A 193 5.76 -0.65 -16.20
CA ALA A 193 6.60 -0.71 -15.02
C ALA A 193 5.98 0.11 -13.88
N ALA A 194 5.97 -0.47 -12.69
CA ALA A 194 5.62 0.25 -11.48
C ALA A 194 6.83 1.07 -11.02
N ALA A 195 6.62 2.33 -10.63
CA ALA A 195 7.66 3.24 -10.20
C ALA A 195 7.25 3.94 -8.90
N VAL A 196 8.22 4.08 -7.98
CA VAL A 196 8.09 4.95 -6.82
C VAL A 196 8.43 6.37 -7.26
N ILE A 197 7.45 7.28 -7.20
CA ILE A 197 7.64 8.69 -7.54
C ILE A 197 8.22 9.44 -6.36
N ASN A 198 7.64 9.24 -5.18
CA ASN A 198 8.15 9.82 -3.95
C ASN A 198 7.79 8.93 -2.75
N PRO A 199 8.77 8.26 -2.12
CA PRO A 199 8.52 7.39 -0.97
C PRO A 199 8.03 8.17 0.26
N ARG A 200 8.31 9.47 0.34
CA ARG A 200 7.98 10.33 1.50
C ARG A 200 6.49 10.56 1.70
N TYR A 201 5.67 10.19 0.71
CA TYR A 201 4.22 10.37 0.76
C TYR A 201 3.49 9.19 1.41
N VAL A 202 4.22 8.17 1.86
CA VAL A 202 3.68 7.00 2.57
C VAL A 202 4.57 6.65 3.75
N VAL A 203 3.95 6.38 4.89
CA VAL A 203 4.56 5.80 6.07
C VAL A 203 4.17 4.33 6.16
N LYS A 204 5.17 3.48 6.37
CA LYS A 204 5.00 2.07 6.71
C LYS A 204 5.08 1.93 8.22
N SER A 205 4.11 1.24 8.81
CA SER A 205 4.13 0.86 10.22
C SER A 205 4.08 -0.66 10.32
N ILE A 206 4.98 -1.23 11.12
CA ILE A 206 5.02 -2.66 11.39
C ILE A 206 4.77 -2.88 12.88
N GLY A 207 3.90 -3.82 13.22
CA GLY A 207 3.75 -4.23 14.60
C GLY A 207 4.93 -5.06 15.09
N GLY A 208 5.33 -4.81 16.33
CA GLY A 208 6.48 -5.44 16.94
C GLY A 208 6.35 -6.96 17.03
N GLY A 209 7.41 -7.63 16.66
CA GLY A 209 7.67 -9.03 16.96
C GLY A 209 9.16 -9.11 17.18
N PHE A 210 9.57 -9.30 18.44
CA PHE A 210 10.95 -9.59 18.80
C PHE A 210 11.50 -10.63 17.82
N GLU A 211 12.62 -10.30 17.16
CA GLU A 211 13.51 -11.35 16.64
C GLU A 211 14.05 -12.19 17.80
#